data_AF-A0A938PF30-F1
#
_entry.id   AF-A0A938PF30-F1
#
_cell.length_a   1.000
_cell.length_b   1.000
_cell.length_c   1.000
_cell.angle_alpha   90.00
_cell.angle_beta   90.00
_cell.angle_gamma   90.00
#
_symmetry.space_group_name_H-M   'P 1'
#
loop_
_entity.id
_entity.type
_entity.pdbx_description
1 polymer ?
#
loop_
_entity_poly.entity_id
_entity_poly.type
_entity_poly.pdbx_seq_one_letter_code
_entity_poly.pdbx_strand_id
1 'polypeptide(L)'
;MGLLDKEFTEGNIVIAKVDDLLNWARLSSVWQLGFGLACCAIEMMATSMSHYDFDRFGVIPRNTPRQADAIIISGTVTLKMATRIK
;
A
#
# COMPACT_ATOMS: atom_id res chain seq x y z
N MET A 1 5.11 -3.58 -10.85
CA MET A 1 5.85 -4.11 -12.00
C MET A 1 7.18 -3.41 -12.04
N GLY A 2 8.18 -4.05 -11.44
CA GLY A 2 9.48 -3.45 -11.15
C GLY A 2 10.33 -3.32 -12.41
N LEU A 3 11.34 -2.46 -12.35
CA LEU A 3 12.31 -2.26 -13.43
C LEU A 3 13.05 -3.57 -13.83
N LEU A 4 13.08 -4.55 -12.92
CA LEU A 4 13.73 -5.86 -13.09
C LEU A 4 12.87 -6.89 -13.87
N ASP A 5 11.55 -6.71 -13.94
CA ASP A 5 10.63 -7.63 -14.66
C ASP A 5 10.87 -7.63 -16.18
N LYS A 6 11.46 -6.55 -16.72
CA LYS A 6 11.60 -6.34 -18.18
C LYS A 6 12.88 -6.90 -18.79
N GLU A 7 13.89 -7.26 -17.99
CA GLU A 7 15.23 -7.55 -18.53
C GLU A 7 15.58 -9.05 -18.65
N PHE A 8 14.95 -10.00 -17.95
CA PHE A 8 15.56 -11.34 -17.84
C PHE A 8 14.56 -12.51 -17.92
N THR A 9 14.21 -12.89 -19.15
CA THR A 9 13.52 -14.16 -19.49
C THR A 9 14.47 -15.38 -19.41
N GLU A 10 15.77 -15.19 -19.14
CA GLU A 10 16.78 -16.27 -19.18
C GLU A 10 17.46 -16.52 -17.82
N GLY A 11 16.99 -17.55 -17.10
CA GLY A 11 17.87 -18.49 -16.39
C GLY A 11 18.69 -18.05 -15.17
N ASN A 12 18.31 -17.03 -14.39
CA ASN A 12 19.10 -16.59 -13.22
C ASN A 12 18.43 -16.87 -11.86
N ILE A 13 18.71 -18.04 -11.26
CA ILE A 13 18.22 -18.45 -9.93
C ILE A 13 18.59 -17.43 -8.83
N VAL A 14 19.77 -16.80 -8.92
CA VAL A 14 20.24 -15.82 -7.91
C VAL A 14 19.42 -14.53 -7.97
N ILE A 15 19.10 -14.05 -9.17
CA ILE A 15 18.33 -12.80 -9.34
C ILE A 15 16.87 -13.01 -8.93
N ALA A 16 16.29 -14.17 -9.25
CA ALA A 16 14.96 -14.55 -8.78
C ALA A 16 14.87 -14.52 -7.24
N LYS A 17 15.87 -15.03 -6.53
CA LYS A 17 15.90 -14.97 -5.06
C LYS A 17 16.01 -13.56 -4.49
N VAL A 18 16.68 -12.65 -5.21
CA VAL A 18 16.76 -11.24 -4.81
C VAL A 18 15.43 -10.53 -5.05
N ASP A 19 14.77 -10.80 -6.17
CA ASP A 19 13.45 -10.22 -6.44
C ASP A 19 12.38 -10.74 -5.46
N ASP A 20 12.41 -12.04 -5.14
CA ASP A 20 11.57 -12.63 -4.09
C ASP A 20 11.76 -11.90 -2.75
N LEU A 21 13.01 -11.62 -2.36
CA LEU A 21 13.33 -10.90 -1.13
C LEU A 21 12.82 -9.46 -1.14
N LEU A 22 13.01 -8.74 -2.25
CA LEU A 22 12.56 -7.35 -2.39
C LEU A 22 11.03 -7.24 -2.42
N ASN A 23 10.36 -8.18 -3.07
CA ASN A 23 8.90 -8.26 -3.09
C ASN A 23 8.36 -8.63 -1.71
N TRP A 24 9.00 -9.55 -1.00
CA TRP A 24 8.66 -9.86 0.38
C TRP A 24 8.81 -8.63 1.29
N ALA A 25 9.92 -7.89 1.16
CA ALA A 25 10.15 -6.67 1.93
C ALA A 25 9.04 -5.64 1.68
N ARG A 26 8.70 -5.35 0.41
CA ARG A 26 7.61 -4.41 0.05
C ARG A 26 6.23 -4.88 0.54
N LEU A 27 5.96 -6.18 0.49
CA LEU A 27 4.70 -6.76 0.97
C LEU A 27 4.59 -6.71 2.50
N SER A 28 5.71 -6.89 3.20
CA SER A 28 5.77 -6.95 4.67
C SER A 28 5.64 -5.59 5.36
N SER A 29 5.82 -4.48 4.62
CA SER A 29 5.79 -3.13 5.17
C SER A 29 5.06 -2.19 4.21
N VAL A 30 3.73 -2.23 4.21
CA VAL A 30 2.91 -1.36 3.36
C VAL A 30 2.45 -0.15 4.16
N TRP A 31 3.04 1.02 3.92
CA TRP A 31 2.63 2.23 4.63
C TRP A 31 1.42 2.86 3.94
N GLN A 32 0.26 2.80 4.59
CA GLN A 32 -0.99 3.28 4.02
C GLN A 32 -1.21 4.76 4.34
N LEU A 33 -1.62 5.54 3.34
CA LEU A 33 -2.06 6.92 3.54
C LEU A 33 -3.45 6.90 4.18
N GLY A 34 -3.58 7.51 5.35
CA GLY A 34 -4.85 7.65 6.06
C GLY A 34 -5.85 8.57 5.32
N PHE A 35 -6.44 8.09 4.24
CA PHE A 35 -7.26 8.87 3.32
C PHE A 35 -8.76 8.52 3.42
N GLY A 36 -9.39 9.05 4.46
CA GLY A 36 -10.82 8.92 4.74
C GLY A 36 -11.67 9.98 4.05
N LEU A 37 -12.64 9.57 3.22
CA LEU A 37 -13.52 10.51 2.49
C LEU A 37 -14.97 10.48 2.94
N ALA A 38 -15.49 9.30 3.27
CA ALA A 38 -16.90 9.11 3.64
C ALA A 38 -17.05 7.92 4.60
N CYS A 39 -18.13 7.16 4.46
CA CYS A 39 -18.46 6.03 5.35
C CYS A 39 -17.40 4.91 5.36
N CYS A 40 -16.70 4.64 4.26
CA CYS A 40 -15.65 3.60 4.29
C CYS A 40 -14.45 3.99 5.17
N ALA A 41 -14.33 5.25 5.60
CA ALA A 41 -13.29 5.67 6.53
C ALA A 41 -13.47 5.04 7.93
N ILE A 42 -14.72 4.86 8.39
CA ILE A 42 -14.96 4.20 9.69
C ILE A 42 -14.63 2.71 9.66
N GLU A 43 -14.81 2.07 8.50
CA GLU A 43 -14.40 0.69 8.26
C GLU A 43 -12.87 0.58 8.25
N MET A 44 -12.18 1.54 7.63
CA MET A 44 -10.72 1.64 7.64
C MET A 44 -10.15 1.86 9.06
N MET A 45 -10.85 2.62 9.91
CA MET A 45 -10.45 2.80 11.31
C MET A 45 -10.71 1.53 12.13
N ALA A 46 -11.85 0.87 11.94
CA ALA A 46 -12.17 -0.39 12.60
C ALA A 46 -11.21 -1.53 12.22
N THR A 47 -10.73 -1.53 10.97
CA THR A 47 -9.68 -2.44 10.48
C THR A 47 -8.26 -2.08 10.93
N SER A 48 -8.10 -1.00 11.70
CA SER A 48 -6.84 -0.68 12.39
C SER A 48 -6.98 -0.80 13.92
N MET A 49 -8.12 -1.32 14.42
CA MET A 49 -8.36 -1.51 15.86
C MET A 49 -8.05 -2.95 16.30
N SER A 50 -8.14 -3.21 17.60
CA SER A 50 -7.77 -4.49 18.22
C SER A 50 -8.40 -5.75 17.62
N HIS A 51 -9.61 -5.64 17.03
CA HIS A 51 -10.27 -6.79 16.39
C HIS A 51 -9.61 -7.22 15.09
N TYR A 52 -9.10 -6.25 14.32
CA TYR A 52 -8.47 -6.45 13.03
C TYR A 52 -7.24 -5.55 13.02
N ASP A 53 -6.11 -6.08 13.48
CA ASP A 53 -4.90 -5.29 13.66
C ASP A 53 -4.10 -5.24 12.34
N PHE A 54 -4.14 -4.09 11.66
CA PHE A 54 -3.34 -3.82 10.47
C PHE A 54 -1.84 -3.72 10.75
N ASP A 55 -1.43 -3.30 11.94
CA ASP A 55 -0.02 -3.23 12.30
C ASP A 55 0.62 -4.64 12.32
N ARG A 56 -0.18 -5.67 12.61
CA ARG A 56 0.24 -7.07 12.54
C ARG A 56 0.74 -7.49 11.15
N PHE A 57 0.23 -6.88 10.09
CA PHE A 57 0.65 -7.12 8.71
C PHE A 57 1.72 -6.13 8.23
N GLY A 58 2.25 -5.29 9.13
CA GLY A 58 3.17 -4.21 8.80
C GLY A 58 2.50 -3.02 8.10
N VAL A 59 1.18 -2.90 8.24
CA VAL A 59 0.39 -1.83 7.63
C VAL A 59 0.23 -0.68 8.61
N ILE A 60 1.05 0.36 8.42
CA ILE A 60 1.09 1.52 9.31
C ILE A 60 0.43 2.73 8.64
N PRO A 61 -0.56 3.39 9.29
CA PRO A 61 -1.11 4.65 8.80
C PRO A 61 -0.09 5.77 8.86
N ARG A 62 0.20 6.39 7.71
CA ARG A 62 0.97 7.64 7.60
C ARG A 62 0.04 8.75 7.14
N ASN A 63 0.14 9.90 7.80
CA ASN A 63 -0.73 11.06 7.51
C ASN A 63 -0.16 11.96 6.40
N THR A 64 0.98 11.59 5.80
CA THR A 64 1.61 12.38 4.74
C THR A 64 1.85 11.51 3.52
N PRO A 65 1.46 11.98 2.31
CA PRO A 65 1.61 11.19 1.09
C PRO A 65 3.08 10.95 0.70
N ARG A 66 4.00 11.79 1.17
CA ARG A 66 5.45 11.64 0.92
C ARG A 66 6.08 10.45 1.65
N GLN A 67 5.41 9.92 2.66
CA GLN A 67 5.89 8.81 3.46
C GLN A 67 4.98 7.58 3.33
N ALA A 68 4.03 7.57 2.40
CA ALA A 68 3.11 6.46 2.22
C ALA A 68 3.46 5.73 0.92
N ASP A 69 3.36 4.41 0.93
CA ASP A 69 3.60 3.53 -0.22
C ASP A 69 2.30 3.20 -0.96
N ALA A 70 1.17 3.21 -0.24
CA ALA A 70 -0.15 2.91 -0.79
C ALA A 70 -1.19 3.95 -0.34
N ILE A 71 -2.18 4.21 -1.19
CA ILE A 71 -3.34 5.06 -0.88
C ILE A 71 -4.63 4.22 -0.99
N ILE A 72 -5.42 4.20 0.08
CA ILE A 72 -6.74 3.55 0.10
C ILE A 72 -7.80 4.63 0.01
N ILE A 73 -8.53 4.67 -1.10
CA ILE A 73 -9.61 5.66 -1.31
C ILE A 73 -10.86 5.17 -0.59
N SER A 74 -11.01 5.55 0.67
CA SER A 74 -12.08 5.07 1.56
C SER A 74 -13.28 6.03 1.57
N GLY A 75 -14.02 6.03 0.46
CA GLY A 75 -15.30 6.73 0.33
C GLY A 75 -15.56 7.30 -1.05
N THR A 76 -16.62 8.08 -1.18
CA THR A 76 -17.05 8.64 -2.47
C THR A 76 -16.11 9.76 -2.93
N VAL A 77 -15.71 9.72 -4.19
CA VAL A 77 -14.90 10.77 -4.82
C VAL A 77 -15.81 11.76 -5.51
N THR A 78 -15.90 12.98 -4.98
CA THR A 78 -16.63 14.07 -5.63
C THR A 78 -15.79 14.70 -6.75
N LEU A 79 -16.45 15.40 -7.70
CA LEU A 79 -15.76 16.13 -8.78
C LEU A 79 -14.71 17.12 -8.25
N LYS A 80 -15.00 17.77 -7.11
CA LYS A 80 -14.04 18.67 -6.43
C LYS A 80 -12.83 17.91 -5.88
N MET A 81 -13.03 16.69 -5.41
CA MET A 81 -11.97 15.87 -4.79
C MET A 81 -11.11 15.12 -5.83
N ALA A 82 -11.63 14.88 -7.03
CA ALA A 82 -10.91 14.14 -8.08
C ALA A 82 -9.52 14.72 -8.40
N THR A 83 -9.36 16.05 -8.38
CA THR A 83 -8.07 16.71 -8.63
C THR A 83 -7.05 16.58 -7.50
N ARG A 84 -7.48 16.20 -6.29
CA ARG A 84 -6.61 16.02 -5.11
C ARG A 84 -6.05 14.61 -4.98
N ILE A 85 -6.68 13.64 -5.66
CA ILE A 85 -6.31 12.22 -5.64
C ILE A 85 -5.31 11.90 -6.77
N LYS A 86 -5.41 12.62 -7.88
CA LYS A 86 -4.47 12.55 -9.00
C LYS A 86 -3.10 13.12 -8.61
#